data_AF-A0A1F6GMV9-F1
#
_entry.id   AF-A0A1F6GMV9-F1
#
_cell.length_a   1.000
_cell.length_b   1.000
_cell.length_c   1.000
_cell.angle_alpha   90.00
_cell.angle_beta   90.00
_cell.angle_gamma   90.00
#
_symmetry.space_group_name_H-M   'P 1'
#
loop_
_entity.id
_entity.type
_entity.pdbx_description
1 polymer ?
#
loop_
_entity_poly.entity_id
_entity_poly.type
_entity_poly.pdbx_seq_one_letter_code
_entity_poly.pdbx_strand_id
1 'polypeptide(L)'
;MRLKALCLLACLWPLWVWAAPYSSPTLERERLLKVTLGALKKLHLEPQTPPQLELTAQGQFKPPGKTFTKGAVKLKDGRVTPSLAGQLGAQGFQTVGLKLTLTLSPLTVPQEAELRGTLAQVLGQPPQGEWLQLVAPGAPAALPPTPEPTTQTPTLGTDATGDLEQPAEVPQTAVVLPSPEPAPGSPDLIQGQEGRAQVKGAVGWIWVLAVLGLGGLILAWLLGKKSKDPAKNLEKLNQIPVDGELDFTELKEFKGLFKETKGQGQDQESIKTDLCELLKVQPDWARQLALDRGPRGLVKLMGLFGPQRSEAAFAGALGPKRFRELLAEAQGQSFTAEEEGQLLMELHQGFFLKKLKELKQEAAASQPSPAAPQPPAPPAPPRASKKDEAAALSFLLDCSETEIYRLIAGENPMIQALVLRQWPGDGAGLAKRLKDPLGLSQEQQKTRQITQELLHQIAQGLERRLKKERAVVDPTLLGELLDQLEPLSPLDREAFLAQLEEKDSKLGQTARAAFAALVQLPQTDLARLSALLRPIDPKLLAQGLWGLDKALQEPILLSISKEPRSSLIKGLRGPEPEQRQRHKARALLAQALVDLK
;
A
#
# COMPACT_ATOMS: atom_id res chain seq x y z
N MET A 1 -31.58 22.85 15.24
CA MET A 1 -30.78 22.48 14.04
C MET A 1 -30.19 21.06 14.06
N ARG A 2 -30.00 20.39 15.22
CA ARG A 2 -29.34 19.06 15.28
C ARG A 2 -30.19 17.86 14.83
N LEU A 3 -31.52 17.99 14.74
CA LEU A 3 -32.42 16.88 14.36
C LEU A 3 -32.47 16.64 12.83
N LYS A 4 -32.26 17.68 12.01
CA LYS A 4 -32.30 17.55 10.54
C LYS A 4 -31.05 16.85 9.97
N ALA A 5 -29.91 16.96 10.66
CA ALA A 5 -28.67 16.25 10.28
C ALA A 5 -28.75 14.73 10.52
N LEU A 6 -29.50 14.30 11.55
CA LEU A 6 -29.67 12.89 11.89
C LEU A 6 -30.64 12.17 10.94
N CYS A 7 -31.69 12.84 10.47
CA CYS A 7 -32.59 12.28 9.45
C CYS A 7 -31.91 12.14 8.07
N LEU A 8 -31.03 13.08 7.69
CA LEU A 8 -30.27 12.97 6.44
C LEU A 8 -29.26 11.81 6.45
N LEU A 9 -28.64 11.52 7.60
CA LEU A 9 -27.76 10.36 7.77
C LEU A 9 -28.53 9.02 7.77
N ALA A 10 -29.75 8.99 8.31
CA ALA A 10 -30.59 7.78 8.30
C ALA A 10 -31.16 7.46 6.90
N CYS A 11 -31.42 8.47 6.07
CA CYS A 11 -31.91 8.29 4.70
C CYS A 11 -30.79 7.91 3.70
N LEU A 12 -29.52 8.18 4.02
CA LEU A 12 -28.37 7.84 3.16
C LEU A 12 -27.75 6.46 3.49
N TRP A 13 -28.11 5.86 4.62
CA TRP A 13 -27.61 4.55 5.04
C TRP A 13 -27.92 3.39 4.06
N PRO A 14 -29.12 3.32 3.42
CA PRO A 14 -29.41 2.23 2.47
C PRO A 14 -28.61 2.31 1.17
N LEU A 15 -28.13 3.50 0.79
CA LEU A 15 -27.33 3.71 -0.43
C LEU A 15 -25.86 3.30 -0.25
N TRP A 16 -25.36 3.30 0.99
CA TRP A 16 -23.98 2.89 1.31
C TRP A 16 -23.81 1.37 1.44
N VAL A 17 -24.88 0.63 1.78
CA VAL A 17 -24.83 -0.84 1.95
C VAL A 17 -24.92 -1.58 0.61
N TRP A 18 -25.37 -0.93 -0.47
CA TRP A 18 -25.50 -1.53 -1.81
C TRP A 18 -24.31 -1.33 -2.74
N ALA A 19 -23.24 -0.67 -2.29
CA ALA A 19 -22.04 -0.39 -3.09
C ALA A 19 -20.83 -1.26 -2.68
N ALA A 20 -21.05 -2.55 -2.36
CA ALA A 20 -19.96 -3.51 -2.41
C ALA A 20 -19.71 -3.84 -3.90
N PRO A 21 -18.49 -3.65 -4.44
CA PRO A 21 -18.24 -3.88 -5.85
C PRO A 21 -18.47 -5.35 -6.18
N TYR A 22 -19.30 -5.59 -7.19
CA TYR A 22 -19.48 -6.89 -7.84
C TYR A 22 -18.11 -7.33 -8.38
N SER A 23 -17.38 -8.18 -7.65
CA SER A 23 -16.14 -8.77 -8.14
C SER A 23 -16.52 -9.78 -9.21
N SER A 24 -16.14 -9.50 -10.46
CA SER A 24 -16.40 -10.42 -11.57
C SER A 24 -15.78 -11.80 -11.29
N PRO A 25 -16.40 -12.91 -11.73
CA PRO A 25 -15.90 -14.28 -11.53
C PRO A 25 -14.48 -14.50 -12.08
N THR A 26 -14.04 -13.64 -13.01
CA THR A 26 -12.67 -13.62 -13.53
C THR A 26 -11.63 -13.22 -12.47
N LEU A 27 -11.97 -12.29 -11.58
CA LEU A 27 -11.04 -11.74 -10.59
C LEU A 27 -10.78 -12.72 -9.44
N GLU A 28 -11.79 -13.51 -9.08
CA GLU A 28 -11.64 -14.61 -8.12
C GLU A 28 -10.92 -15.82 -8.73
N ARG A 29 -11.13 -16.12 -10.02
CA ARG A 29 -10.34 -17.14 -10.74
C ARG A 29 -8.84 -16.83 -10.72
N GLU A 30 -8.44 -15.58 -10.95
CA GLU A 30 -7.04 -15.18 -10.90
C GLU A 30 -6.42 -15.30 -9.50
N ARG A 31 -7.18 -14.96 -8.46
CA ARG A 31 -6.74 -15.14 -7.06
C ARG A 31 -6.49 -16.60 -6.75
N LEU A 32 -7.43 -17.48 -7.13
CA LEU A 32 -7.31 -18.92 -6.93
C LEU A 32 -6.08 -19.48 -7.65
N LEU A 33 -5.87 -19.12 -8.92
CA LEU A 33 -4.68 -19.53 -9.66
C LEU A 33 -3.38 -19.10 -8.98
N LYS A 34 -3.33 -17.86 -8.44
CA LYS A 34 -2.15 -17.37 -7.72
C LYS A 34 -1.87 -18.15 -6.44
N VAL A 35 -2.90 -18.49 -5.67
CA VAL A 35 -2.70 -19.25 -4.43
C VAL A 35 -2.29 -20.70 -4.73
N THR A 36 -2.93 -21.34 -5.73
CA THR A 36 -2.56 -22.68 -6.20
C THR A 36 -1.11 -22.73 -6.68
N LEU A 37 -0.69 -21.77 -7.50
CA LEU A 37 0.70 -21.66 -7.96
C LEU A 37 1.67 -21.39 -6.79
N GLY A 38 1.27 -20.61 -5.79
CA GLY A 38 2.05 -20.39 -4.58
C GLY A 38 2.24 -21.65 -3.75
N ALA A 39 1.21 -22.49 -3.64
CA ALA A 39 1.29 -23.79 -2.95
C ALA A 39 2.20 -24.78 -3.70
N LEU A 40 2.04 -24.89 -5.03
CA LEU A 40 2.89 -25.73 -5.88
C LEU A 40 4.37 -25.32 -5.78
N LYS A 41 4.65 -24.00 -5.79
CA LYS A 41 6.01 -23.48 -5.65
C LYS A 41 6.64 -23.81 -4.30
N LYS A 42 5.87 -23.76 -3.19
CA LYS A 42 6.39 -24.16 -1.86
C LYS A 42 6.82 -25.63 -1.82
N LEU A 43 6.08 -26.48 -2.52
CA LEU A 43 6.36 -27.91 -2.62
C LEU A 43 7.38 -28.26 -3.70
N HIS A 44 7.97 -27.27 -4.36
CA HIS A 44 8.94 -27.45 -5.44
C HIS A 44 8.37 -28.29 -6.61
N LEU A 45 7.07 -28.15 -6.86
CA LEU A 45 6.35 -28.82 -7.94
C LEU A 45 6.13 -27.85 -9.10
N GLU A 46 6.66 -28.17 -10.28
CA GLU A 46 6.36 -27.43 -11.51
C GLU A 46 5.20 -28.07 -12.27
N PRO A 47 4.12 -27.33 -12.55
CA PRO A 47 3.02 -27.83 -13.38
C PRO A 47 3.46 -27.93 -14.84
N GLN A 48 3.17 -29.06 -15.48
CA GLN A 48 3.51 -29.26 -16.91
C GLN A 48 2.59 -28.46 -17.84
N THR A 49 1.38 -28.14 -17.38
CA THR A 49 0.40 -27.32 -18.09
C THR A 49 -0.19 -26.28 -17.14
N PRO A 50 -0.67 -25.14 -17.64
CA PRO A 50 -1.31 -24.14 -16.79
C PRO A 50 -2.52 -24.77 -16.07
N PRO A 51 -2.63 -24.62 -14.74
CA PRO A 51 -3.69 -25.26 -13.97
C PRO A 51 -5.08 -24.83 -14.46
N GLN A 52 -5.94 -25.81 -14.73
CA GLN A 52 -7.30 -25.55 -15.20
C GLN A 52 -8.26 -25.56 -14.02
N LEU A 53 -8.91 -24.41 -13.79
CA LEU A 53 -9.96 -24.23 -12.81
C LEU A 53 -11.31 -24.20 -13.51
N GLU A 54 -12.17 -25.16 -13.20
CA GLU A 54 -13.56 -25.22 -13.65
C GLU A 54 -14.49 -24.95 -12.46
N LEU A 55 -15.35 -23.93 -12.59
CA LEU A 55 -16.34 -23.57 -11.58
C LEU A 55 -17.69 -24.06 -12.08
N THR A 56 -18.23 -25.11 -11.45
CA THR A 56 -19.56 -25.64 -11.75
C THR A 56 -20.54 -25.16 -10.69
N ALA A 57 -21.36 -24.17 -11.02
CA ALA A 57 -22.49 -23.79 -10.19
C ALA A 57 -23.72 -24.59 -10.63
N GLN A 58 -24.30 -25.39 -9.73
CA GLN A 58 -25.58 -26.05 -9.95
C GLN A 58 -26.63 -25.45 -9.00
N GLY A 59 -27.76 -25.01 -9.55
CA GLY A 59 -28.91 -24.53 -8.77
C GLY A 59 -29.61 -23.30 -9.37
N GLN A 60 -30.92 -23.20 -9.14
CA GLN A 60 -31.71 -22.03 -9.49
C GLN A 60 -31.44 -20.89 -8.51
N PHE A 61 -31.10 -19.72 -9.04
CA PHE A 61 -30.97 -18.47 -8.27
C PHE A 61 -32.32 -18.11 -7.65
N LYS A 62 -32.44 -18.19 -6.32
CA LYS A 62 -33.60 -17.69 -5.57
C LYS A 62 -33.19 -16.42 -4.81
N PRO A 63 -33.78 -15.25 -5.07
CA PRO A 63 -33.50 -14.05 -4.31
C PRO A 63 -33.95 -14.21 -2.84
N PRO A 64 -33.23 -13.63 -1.86
CA PRO A 64 -33.47 -13.92 -0.44
C PRO A 64 -34.79 -13.33 0.06
N GLY A 65 -35.76 -14.22 0.30
CA GLY A 65 -36.88 -14.00 1.22
C GLY A 65 -36.44 -14.26 2.67
N LYS A 66 -36.80 -13.36 3.57
CA LYS A 66 -36.43 -13.33 5.00
C LYS A 66 -36.64 -14.67 5.70
N THR A 67 -35.57 -15.27 6.22
CA THR A 67 -35.47 -15.85 7.57
C THR A 67 -33.99 -16.10 7.90
N PHE A 68 -33.41 -15.25 8.76
CA PHE A 68 -32.16 -15.57 9.45
C PHE A 68 -32.50 -16.30 10.75
N THR A 69 -32.23 -17.60 10.82
CA THR A 69 -32.11 -18.32 12.10
C THR A 69 -30.65 -18.37 12.52
N LYS A 70 -30.44 -18.03 13.80
CA LYS A 70 -29.17 -17.92 14.50
C LYS A 70 -28.34 -19.20 14.43
N GLY A 71 -27.09 -19.05 14.01
CA GLY A 71 -25.97 -19.94 14.33
C GLY A 71 -24.74 -19.07 14.54
N ALA A 72 -24.60 -18.50 15.73
CA ALA A 72 -23.51 -17.60 16.08
C ALA A 72 -22.30 -18.41 16.55
N VAL A 73 -21.26 -18.53 15.70
CA VAL A 73 -19.88 -18.71 16.17
C VAL A 73 -19.31 -17.31 16.36
N LYS A 74 -19.26 -16.85 17.60
CA LYS A 74 -18.50 -15.65 17.97
C LYS A 74 -17.12 -16.08 18.41
N LEU A 75 -16.09 -15.62 17.71
CA LEU A 75 -14.79 -15.30 18.32
C LEU A 75 -14.20 -14.06 17.63
N LYS A 76 -13.61 -13.19 18.46
CA LYS A 76 -12.91 -11.96 18.10
C LYS A 76 -11.43 -12.27 17.88
N ASP A 77 -10.85 -11.53 16.95
CA ASP A 77 -9.42 -11.34 16.65
C ASP A 77 -8.69 -12.51 15.95
N GLY A 78 -8.50 -12.35 14.62
CA GLY A 78 -7.43 -13.04 13.89
C GLY A 78 -7.77 -13.66 12.53
N ARG A 79 -8.37 -12.90 11.60
CA ARG A 79 -8.56 -13.21 10.16
C ARG A 79 -9.10 -14.61 9.81
N VAL A 80 -10.43 -14.70 9.69
CA VAL A 80 -11.08 -15.71 8.84
C VAL A 80 -11.36 -15.05 7.49
N THR A 81 -10.66 -15.46 6.43
CA THR A 81 -11.23 -15.32 5.09
C THR A 81 -12.38 -16.32 4.99
N PRO A 82 -13.63 -15.92 4.71
CA PRO A 82 -14.69 -16.90 4.50
C PRO A 82 -14.24 -17.86 3.40
N SER A 83 -14.45 -19.17 3.60
CA SER A 83 -14.14 -20.14 2.54
C SER A 83 -14.84 -19.69 1.26
N LEU A 84 -14.19 -19.85 0.11
CA LEU A 84 -14.72 -19.38 -1.17
C LEU A 84 -16.13 -19.95 -1.42
N ALA A 85 -16.36 -21.20 -1.03
CA ALA A 85 -17.69 -21.83 -1.03
C ALA A 85 -18.70 -21.08 -0.14
N GLY A 86 -18.29 -20.60 1.03
CA GLY A 86 -19.09 -19.73 1.90
C GLY A 86 -19.34 -18.34 1.32
N GLN A 87 -18.38 -17.76 0.59
CA GLN A 87 -18.55 -16.47 -0.09
C GLN A 87 -19.53 -16.56 -1.26
N LEU A 88 -19.42 -17.62 -2.06
CA LEU A 88 -20.31 -17.86 -3.20
C LEU A 88 -21.71 -18.33 -2.75
N GLY A 89 -21.78 -19.10 -1.66
CA GLY A 89 -23.06 -19.46 -1.01
C GLY A 89 -23.80 -18.25 -0.44
N ALA A 90 -23.08 -17.28 0.14
CA ALA A 90 -23.66 -16.03 0.62
C ALA A 90 -24.22 -15.13 -0.52
N GLN A 91 -23.84 -15.39 -1.77
CA GLN A 91 -24.33 -14.69 -2.96
C GLN A 91 -25.53 -15.39 -3.63
N GLY A 92 -26.09 -16.44 -3.01
CA GLY A 92 -27.35 -17.07 -3.46
C GLY A 92 -27.22 -18.34 -4.30
N PHE A 93 -26.02 -18.92 -4.40
CA PHE A 93 -25.80 -20.22 -5.04
C PHE A 93 -25.96 -21.35 -4.02
N GLN A 94 -26.84 -22.32 -4.30
CA GLN A 94 -27.16 -23.41 -3.36
C GLN A 94 -26.03 -24.44 -3.24
N THR A 95 -25.30 -24.71 -4.33
CA THR A 95 -24.09 -25.53 -4.35
C THR A 95 -23.12 -25.01 -5.42
N VAL A 96 -21.88 -24.70 -5.02
CA VAL A 96 -20.80 -24.40 -5.97
C VAL A 96 -19.78 -25.53 -5.87
N GLY A 97 -19.72 -26.33 -6.93
CA GLY A 97 -18.64 -27.29 -7.15
C GLY A 97 -17.42 -26.55 -7.71
N LEU A 98 -16.27 -26.77 -7.11
CA LEU A 98 -14.99 -26.29 -7.64
C LEU A 98 -14.22 -27.52 -8.07
N LYS A 99 -13.92 -27.64 -9.37
CA LYS A 99 -13.10 -28.72 -9.90
C LYS A 99 -11.76 -28.14 -10.35
N LEU A 100 -10.69 -28.52 -9.66
CA LEU A 100 -9.33 -28.14 -10.02
C LEU A 100 -8.63 -29.33 -10.66
N THR A 101 -8.21 -29.17 -11.91
CA THR A 101 -7.46 -30.19 -12.66
C THR A 101 -6.01 -29.74 -12.75
N LEU A 102 -5.11 -30.53 -12.16
CA LEU A 102 -3.66 -30.30 -12.21
C LEU A 102 -2.99 -31.44 -12.97
N THR A 103 -2.19 -31.11 -13.98
CA THR A 103 -1.30 -32.05 -14.65
C THR A 103 0.11 -31.86 -14.10
N LEU A 104 0.54 -32.81 -13.28
CA LEU A 104 1.83 -32.78 -12.56
C LEU A 104 2.63 -34.02 -12.94
N SER A 105 3.96 -33.93 -12.85
CA SER A 105 4.82 -35.12 -12.82
C SER A 105 4.36 -36.08 -11.71
N PRO A 106 4.57 -37.41 -11.85
CA PRO A 106 4.11 -38.38 -10.88
C PRO A 106 4.59 -38.03 -9.47
N LEU A 107 3.64 -37.79 -8.57
CA LEU A 107 3.89 -37.44 -7.18
C LEU A 107 4.07 -38.72 -6.37
N THR A 108 4.93 -38.66 -5.37
CA THR A 108 4.94 -39.70 -4.32
C THR A 108 3.67 -39.55 -3.45
N VAL A 109 3.18 -40.66 -2.89
CA VAL A 109 2.01 -40.67 -1.97
C VAL A 109 2.09 -39.59 -0.86
N PRO A 110 3.24 -39.34 -0.19
CA PRO A 110 3.33 -38.26 0.79
C PRO A 110 3.20 -36.86 0.18
N GLN A 111 3.78 -36.61 -1.00
CA GLN A 111 3.66 -35.32 -1.69
C GLN A 111 2.22 -35.05 -2.15
N GLU A 112 1.51 -36.09 -2.60
CA GLU A 112 0.09 -35.97 -2.95
C GLU A 112 -0.75 -35.61 -1.71
N ALA A 113 -0.51 -36.27 -0.57
CA ALA A 113 -1.21 -35.98 0.67
C ALA A 113 -0.95 -34.55 1.18
N GLU A 114 0.31 -34.08 1.09
CA GLU A 114 0.71 -32.73 1.49
C GLU A 114 0.11 -31.65 0.57
N LEU A 115 0.10 -31.88 -0.74
CA LEU A 115 -0.53 -31.00 -1.72
C LEU A 115 -2.05 -30.91 -1.49
N ARG A 116 -2.72 -32.06 -1.31
CA ARG A 116 -4.15 -32.12 -1.00
C ARG A 116 -4.47 -31.39 0.30
N GLY A 117 -3.68 -31.59 1.35
CA GLY A 117 -3.85 -30.91 2.64
C GLY A 117 -3.69 -29.39 2.54
N THR A 118 -2.67 -28.93 1.81
CA THR A 118 -2.40 -27.49 1.62
C THR A 118 -3.50 -26.82 0.81
N LEU A 119 -3.94 -27.43 -0.29
CA LEU A 119 -5.02 -26.89 -1.12
C LEU A 119 -6.38 -26.96 -0.41
N ALA A 120 -6.65 -28.03 0.35
CA ALA A 120 -7.83 -28.17 1.19
C ALA A 120 -7.94 -27.03 2.21
N GLN A 121 -6.85 -26.73 2.91
CA GLN A 121 -6.80 -25.64 3.90
C GLN A 121 -7.00 -24.26 3.26
N VAL A 122 -6.40 -24.03 2.09
CA VAL A 122 -6.55 -22.77 1.34
C VAL A 122 -7.97 -22.58 0.82
N LEU A 123 -8.57 -23.63 0.28
CA LEU A 123 -9.88 -23.58 -0.38
C LEU A 123 -11.05 -23.79 0.59
N GLY A 124 -10.76 -24.20 1.83
CA GLY A 124 -11.76 -24.56 2.83
C GLY A 124 -12.57 -25.79 2.45
N GLN A 125 -11.94 -26.76 1.78
CA GLN A 125 -12.54 -28.02 1.33
C GLN A 125 -11.95 -29.20 2.11
N PRO A 126 -12.68 -30.32 2.29
CA PRO A 126 -12.11 -31.50 2.93
C PRO A 126 -11.04 -32.14 2.02
N PRO A 127 -9.90 -32.61 2.56
CA PRO A 127 -8.78 -33.13 1.75
C PRO A 127 -9.11 -34.41 0.96
N GLN A 128 -10.21 -35.10 1.30
CA GLN A 128 -10.64 -36.37 0.68
C GLN A 128 -11.75 -36.19 -0.38
N GLY A 129 -12.12 -34.96 -0.75
CA GLY A 129 -13.21 -34.73 -1.71
C GLY A 129 -12.78 -34.84 -3.19
N GLU A 130 -13.72 -35.18 -4.07
CA GLU A 130 -13.54 -35.28 -5.54
C GLU A 130 -13.32 -33.94 -6.26
N TRP A 131 -13.07 -32.86 -5.53
CA TRP A 131 -12.87 -31.51 -6.06
C TRP A 131 -11.47 -31.29 -6.67
N LEU A 132 -10.50 -32.15 -6.33
CA LEU A 132 -9.15 -32.13 -6.89
C LEU A 132 -8.90 -33.36 -7.75
N GLN A 133 -8.71 -33.16 -9.06
CA GLN A 133 -8.32 -34.23 -9.98
C GLN A 133 -6.85 -34.03 -10.38
N LEU A 134 -5.99 -34.94 -9.92
CA LEU A 134 -4.58 -35.02 -10.31
C LEU A 134 -4.48 -35.96 -11.51
N VAL A 135 -4.04 -35.45 -12.66
CA VAL A 135 -3.92 -36.22 -13.90
C VAL A 135 -2.45 -36.47 -14.17
N ALA A 136 -2.03 -37.74 -14.19
CA ALA A 136 -0.67 -38.12 -14.55
C ALA A 136 -0.42 -37.87 -16.06
N PRO A 137 0.78 -37.44 -16.46
CA PRO A 137 1.09 -37.18 -17.86
C PRO A 137 1.07 -38.50 -18.64
N GLY A 138 0.26 -38.59 -19.70
CA GLY A 138 0.21 -39.77 -20.58
C GLY A 138 -0.91 -40.78 -20.31
N ALA A 139 -1.85 -40.50 -19.40
CA ALA A 139 -3.06 -41.31 -19.29
C ALA A 139 -3.95 -41.11 -20.55
N PRO A 140 -4.31 -42.17 -21.29
CA PRO A 140 -5.22 -42.04 -22.44
C PRO A 140 -6.58 -41.54 -21.95
N ALA A 141 -7.17 -40.58 -22.69
CA ALA A 141 -8.50 -40.06 -22.39
C ALA A 141 -9.51 -41.22 -22.36
N ALA A 142 -10.13 -41.46 -21.20
CA ALA A 142 -11.16 -42.47 -21.05
C ALA A 142 -12.32 -42.17 -22.01
N LEU A 143 -12.63 -43.10 -22.91
CA LEU A 143 -13.83 -43.04 -23.74
C LEU A 143 -15.07 -43.06 -22.83
N PRO A 144 -16.13 -42.29 -23.17
CA PRO A 144 -17.35 -42.27 -22.37
C PRO A 144 -18.00 -43.66 -22.31
N PRO A 145 -18.61 -44.05 -21.17
CA PRO A 145 -19.18 -45.38 -21.01
C PRO A 145 -20.42 -45.56 -21.90
N THR A 146 -20.42 -46.63 -22.69
CA THR A 146 -21.59 -47.17 -23.39
C THR A 146 -22.60 -47.69 -22.34
N PRO A 147 -23.89 -47.31 -22.41
CA PRO A 147 -24.88 -47.77 -21.45
C PRO A 147 -25.45 -49.13 -21.88
N GLU A 148 -25.39 -50.14 -21.02
CA GLU A 148 -26.14 -51.39 -21.18
C GLU A 148 -26.32 -52.09 -19.80
N PRO A 149 -27.29 -53.00 -19.63
CA PRO A 149 -28.56 -52.67 -19.00
C PRO A 149 -28.81 -53.37 -17.66
N THR A 150 -29.88 -52.91 -17.01
CA THR A 150 -30.50 -53.39 -15.78
C THR A 150 -30.76 -54.90 -15.77
N THR A 151 -30.22 -55.61 -14.77
CA THR A 151 -30.78 -56.88 -14.29
C THR A 151 -30.72 -56.96 -12.77
N GLN A 152 -31.75 -57.58 -12.22
CA GLN A 152 -32.24 -57.52 -10.84
C GLN A 152 -31.43 -58.38 -9.84
N THR A 153 -31.45 -57.94 -8.57
CA THR A 153 -31.25 -58.63 -7.27
C THR A 153 -31.81 -60.07 -7.19
N PRO A 154 -31.61 -60.88 -6.09
CA PRO A 154 -30.81 -60.75 -4.84
C PRO A 154 -29.98 -62.05 -4.54
N THR A 155 -29.20 -62.25 -3.47
CA THR A 155 -29.61 -62.74 -2.13
C THR A 155 -28.41 -63.00 -1.19
N LEU A 156 -28.59 -62.65 0.10
CA LEU A 156 -28.23 -63.32 1.37
C LEU A 156 -26.89 -64.08 1.61
N GLY A 157 -26.33 -63.87 2.83
CA GLY A 157 -25.56 -64.86 3.61
C GLY A 157 -24.31 -64.28 4.29
N THR A 158 -24.34 -63.84 5.56
CA THR A 158 -24.05 -64.57 6.83
C THR A 158 -22.57 -64.57 7.29
N ASP A 159 -22.36 -63.89 8.42
CA ASP A 159 -21.66 -64.25 9.68
C ASP A 159 -20.20 -64.69 9.80
N ALA A 160 -19.64 -64.19 10.92
CA ALA A 160 -18.67 -64.78 11.86
C ALA A 160 -17.16 -64.73 11.49
N THR A 161 -16.16 -64.71 12.38
CA THR A 161 -15.89 -64.45 13.82
C THR A 161 -14.39 -64.80 14.00
N GLY A 162 -13.68 -64.20 14.97
CA GLY A 162 -12.45 -64.75 15.58
C GLY A 162 -11.15 -64.07 15.14
N ASP A 163 -10.41 -63.37 16.01
CA ASP A 163 -9.62 -63.78 17.21
C ASP A 163 -8.12 -63.88 16.86
N LEU A 164 -7.30 -62.98 17.46
CA LEU A 164 -6.22 -63.25 18.42
C LEU A 164 -4.92 -63.81 17.80
N GLU A 165 -3.82 -63.04 17.84
CA GLU A 165 -2.65 -63.29 18.71
C GLU A 165 -1.45 -62.36 18.38
N GLN A 166 -0.86 -61.86 19.45
CA GLN A 166 0.47 -61.24 19.62
C GLN A 166 1.44 -62.35 20.12
N PRO A 167 2.70 -62.10 20.52
CA PRO A 167 3.84 -61.39 19.91
C PRO A 167 5.16 -62.22 20.05
N ALA A 168 6.31 -61.70 19.59
CA ALA A 168 7.69 -61.89 20.15
C ALA A 168 8.73 -61.29 19.17
N GLU A 169 9.45 -60.22 19.53
CA GLU A 169 10.80 -60.18 20.15
C GLU A 169 12.01 -60.36 19.19
N VAL A 170 12.64 -59.22 18.83
CA VAL A 170 14.07 -58.79 18.94
C VAL A 170 15.11 -59.94 19.12
N PRO A 171 16.34 -59.94 18.52
CA PRO A 171 17.28 -58.81 18.63
C PRO A 171 18.35 -58.55 17.54
N GLN A 172 19.07 -57.47 17.84
CA GLN A 172 20.18 -56.76 17.20
C GLN A 172 21.46 -57.58 16.99
N THR A 173 22.22 -57.23 15.94
CA THR A 173 23.69 -57.22 15.99
C THR A 173 24.27 -56.18 15.04
N ALA A 174 25.08 -55.28 15.59
CA ALA A 174 26.02 -54.40 14.87
C ALA A 174 27.34 -55.15 14.59
N VAL A 175 28.17 -54.64 13.67
CA VAL A 175 29.66 -54.70 13.57
C VAL A 175 30.03 -54.55 12.07
N VAL A 176 30.65 -53.48 11.55
CA VAL A 176 32.03 -52.93 11.64
C VAL A 176 32.55 -52.74 10.20
N LEU A 177 33.13 -51.57 9.93
CA LEU A 177 33.89 -51.19 8.72
C LEU A 177 35.20 -52.00 8.60
N PRO A 178 35.77 -52.20 7.39
CA PRO A 178 36.79 -51.23 6.92
C PRO A 178 36.92 -51.09 5.39
N SER A 179 37.51 -49.96 4.97
CA SER A 179 38.29 -49.82 3.71
C SER A 179 39.77 -49.80 4.08
N PRO A 180 40.71 -50.22 3.18
CA PRO A 180 41.32 -49.24 2.25
C PRO A 180 41.87 -49.79 0.89
N GLU A 181 41.73 -48.97 -0.16
CA GLU A 181 42.76 -48.51 -1.14
C GLU A 181 43.59 -49.51 -2.03
N PRO A 182 44.43 -49.06 -2.99
CA PRO A 182 44.11 -48.81 -4.41
C PRO A 182 44.90 -49.67 -5.42
N ALA A 183 44.56 -49.60 -6.72
CA ALA A 183 45.48 -50.00 -7.80
C ALA A 183 45.33 -49.16 -9.08
N PRO A 184 46.41 -48.98 -9.87
CA PRO A 184 46.54 -48.00 -10.95
C PRO A 184 46.46 -48.62 -12.35
N GLY A 185 46.34 -47.77 -13.40
CA GLY A 185 46.66 -48.18 -14.77
C GLY A 185 45.84 -47.51 -15.88
N SER A 186 46.40 -46.45 -16.47
CA SER A 186 46.11 -45.98 -17.85
C SER A 186 46.75 -46.96 -18.87
N PRO A 187 46.48 -46.97 -20.21
CA PRO A 187 46.41 -45.77 -21.08
C PRO A 187 45.48 -45.81 -22.34
N ASP A 188 45.42 -44.62 -22.97
CA ASP A 188 45.21 -44.25 -24.40
C ASP A 188 43.98 -44.69 -25.20
N LEU A 189 43.21 -43.69 -25.70
CA LEU A 189 43.02 -43.43 -27.15
C LEU A 189 42.09 -42.21 -27.47
N ILE A 190 42.72 -41.21 -28.08
CA ILE A 190 42.29 -40.30 -29.17
C ILE A 190 40.80 -40.30 -29.61
N GLN A 191 40.12 -39.13 -29.56
CA GLN A 191 39.41 -38.46 -30.70
C GLN A 191 38.42 -37.37 -30.21
N GLY A 192 38.30 -36.26 -30.98
CA GLY A 192 37.05 -35.48 -31.03
C GLY A 192 37.08 -33.97 -30.73
N GLN A 193 38.02 -33.19 -31.31
CA GLN A 193 37.91 -31.72 -31.36
C GLN A 193 36.97 -31.26 -32.50
N GLU A 194 35.64 -31.33 -32.34
CA GLU A 194 34.71 -30.61 -33.25
C GLU A 194 33.51 -29.92 -32.55
N GLY A 195 33.33 -30.06 -31.22
CA GLY A 195 32.15 -29.52 -30.53
C GLY A 195 32.21 -28.05 -30.07
N ARG A 196 33.33 -27.33 -30.21
CA ARG A 196 33.54 -26.03 -29.54
C ARG A 196 33.16 -24.77 -30.33
N ALA A 197 32.81 -24.90 -31.62
CA ALA A 197 32.43 -23.75 -32.45
C ALA A 197 30.92 -23.42 -32.39
N GLN A 198 30.04 -24.40 -32.16
CA GLN A 198 28.59 -24.16 -32.12
C GLN A 198 28.08 -23.64 -30.77
N VAL A 199 28.78 -23.90 -29.66
CA VAL A 199 28.37 -23.45 -28.32
C VAL A 199 28.58 -21.93 -28.12
N LYS A 200 29.56 -21.31 -28.81
CA LYS A 200 29.80 -19.87 -28.71
C LYS A 200 28.74 -19.03 -29.44
N GLY A 201 28.12 -19.56 -30.49
CA GLY A 201 27.02 -18.89 -31.19
C GLY A 201 25.72 -18.85 -30.38
N ALA A 202 25.40 -19.94 -29.67
CA ALA A 202 24.18 -20.04 -28.87
C ALA A 202 24.19 -19.11 -27.64
N VAL A 203 25.34 -18.96 -26.98
CA VAL A 203 25.47 -18.09 -25.79
C VAL A 203 25.32 -16.60 -26.15
N GLY A 204 25.76 -16.19 -27.35
CA GLY A 204 25.57 -14.83 -27.84
C GLY A 204 24.11 -14.47 -28.08
N TRP A 205 23.32 -15.39 -28.66
CA TRP A 205 21.90 -15.17 -28.89
C TRP A 205 21.07 -15.11 -27.61
N ILE A 206 21.44 -15.89 -26.59
CA ILE A 206 20.80 -15.83 -25.26
C ILE A 206 20.99 -14.44 -24.63
N TRP A 207 22.18 -13.85 -24.75
CA TRP A 207 22.46 -12.51 -24.24
C TRP A 207 21.71 -11.41 -25.00
N VAL A 208 21.62 -11.50 -26.33
CA VAL A 208 20.85 -10.54 -27.14
C VAL A 208 19.36 -10.59 -26.79
N LEU A 209 18.79 -11.79 -26.62
CA LEU A 209 17.40 -11.96 -26.20
C LEU A 209 17.16 -11.48 -24.76
N ALA A 210 18.12 -11.68 -23.86
CA ALA A 210 18.03 -11.19 -22.48
C ALA A 210 18.06 -9.64 -22.42
N VAL A 211 18.91 -8.99 -23.23
CA VAL A 211 18.97 -7.52 -23.30
C VAL A 211 17.72 -6.93 -23.94
N LEU A 212 17.18 -7.55 -25.00
CA LEU A 212 15.91 -7.14 -25.61
C LEU A 212 14.71 -7.36 -24.66
N GLY A 213 14.71 -8.47 -23.93
CA GLY A 213 13.71 -8.76 -22.90
C GLY A 213 13.74 -7.74 -21.76
N LEU A 214 14.93 -7.38 -21.28
CA LEU A 214 15.12 -6.37 -20.23
C LEU A 214 14.72 -4.97 -20.72
N GLY A 215 15.07 -4.62 -21.96
CA GLY A 215 14.65 -3.38 -22.62
C GLY A 215 13.14 -3.29 -22.77
N GLY A 216 12.47 -4.37 -23.17
CA GLY A 216 11.02 -4.47 -23.23
C GLY A 216 10.34 -4.36 -21.86
N LEU A 217 10.96 -4.93 -20.81
CA LEU A 217 10.46 -4.85 -19.43
C LEU A 217 10.61 -3.44 -18.84
N ILE A 218 11.72 -2.76 -19.13
CA ILE A 218 11.93 -1.36 -18.74
C ILE A 218 10.98 -0.44 -19.49
N LEU A 219 10.75 -0.67 -20.80
CA LEU A 219 9.81 0.09 -21.61
C LEU A 219 8.36 -0.15 -21.15
N ALA A 220 7.98 -1.39 -20.82
CA ALA A 220 6.68 -1.74 -20.24
C ALA A 220 6.51 -1.17 -18.82
N TRP A 221 7.58 -1.06 -18.04
CA TRP A 221 7.56 -0.42 -16.72
C TRP A 221 7.45 1.11 -16.81
N LEU A 222 8.08 1.73 -17.81
CA LEU A 222 7.97 3.16 -18.10
C LEU A 222 6.59 3.52 -18.67
N LEU A 223 6.05 2.70 -19.58
CA LEU A 223 4.70 2.85 -20.14
C LEU A 223 3.60 2.50 -19.12
N GLY A 224 3.86 1.52 -18.24
CA GLY A 224 2.96 1.11 -17.15
C GLY A 224 2.95 2.03 -15.92
N LYS A 225 3.80 3.06 -15.89
CA LYS A 225 3.81 4.10 -14.84
C LYS A 225 2.80 5.23 -15.06
N LYS A 226 2.08 5.24 -16.19
CA LYS A 226 0.85 6.05 -16.33
C LYS A 226 -0.33 5.27 -15.77
N SER A 227 -1.09 5.92 -14.88
CA SER A 227 -2.34 5.45 -14.25
C SER A 227 -2.19 4.50 -13.06
N LYS A 228 -2.09 5.09 -11.86
CA LYS A 228 -2.76 4.62 -10.62
C LYS A 228 -2.69 5.72 -9.55
N ASP A 229 -3.65 6.64 -9.63
CA ASP A 229 -4.31 7.32 -8.49
C ASP A 229 -5.03 8.59 -8.98
N PRO A 230 -6.23 8.48 -9.60
CA PRO A 230 -7.06 9.65 -9.91
C PRO A 230 -7.50 10.42 -8.65
N ALA A 231 -7.49 9.78 -7.47
CA ALA A 231 -7.83 10.41 -6.20
C ALA A 231 -6.75 11.39 -5.67
N LYS A 232 -5.46 11.15 -5.93
CA LYS A 232 -4.38 12.06 -5.51
C LYS A 232 -4.19 13.26 -6.42
N ASN A 233 -4.66 13.18 -7.67
CA ASN A 233 -4.66 14.33 -8.58
C ASN A 233 -5.82 15.31 -8.30
N LEU A 234 -6.94 14.84 -7.74
CA LEU A 234 -8.02 15.71 -7.24
C LEU A 234 -7.63 16.47 -5.97
N GLU A 235 -6.80 15.87 -5.10
CA GLU A 235 -6.31 16.53 -3.88
C GLU A 235 -5.23 17.59 -4.18
N LYS A 236 -4.47 17.42 -5.27
CA LYS A 236 -3.53 18.45 -5.78
C LYS A 236 -4.22 19.61 -6.50
N LEU A 237 -5.39 19.39 -7.11
CA LEU A 237 -6.18 20.44 -7.76
C LEU A 237 -6.94 21.33 -6.76
N ASN A 238 -7.26 20.82 -5.57
CA ASN A 238 -7.91 21.59 -4.49
C ASN A 238 -6.91 22.33 -3.57
N GLN A 239 -5.60 22.20 -3.80
CA GLN A 239 -4.54 22.85 -3.03
C GLN A 239 -3.82 23.98 -3.80
N ILE A 240 -4.31 24.34 -4.99
CA ILE A 240 -3.83 25.55 -5.65
C ILE A 240 -4.52 26.73 -4.95
N PRO A 241 -3.79 27.55 -4.16
CA PRO A 241 -4.37 28.80 -3.66
C PRO A 241 -4.78 29.64 -4.86
N VAL A 242 -6.03 30.13 -4.84
CA VAL A 242 -6.61 31.01 -5.87
C VAL A 242 -5.86 32.37 -5.96
N ASP A 243 -4.87 32.60 -5.10
CA ASP A 243 -3.98 33.76 -5.10
C ASP A 243 -2.60 33.50 -5.76
N GLY A 244 -2.39 32.33 -6.37
CA GLY A 244 -1.19 32.07 -7.17
C GLY A 244 -1.20 32.89 -8.45
N GLU A 245 -0.25 33.83 -8.59
CA GLU A 245 0.09 34.44 -9.88
C GLU A 245 0.24 33.34 -10.92
N LEU A 246 -0.73 33.22 -11.83
CA LEU A 246 -0.57 32.49 -13.08
C LEU A 246 0.68 33.07 -13.75
N ASP A 247 1.73 32.27 -13.89
CA ASP A 247 2.97 32.71 -14.53
C ASP A 247 2.72 32.89 -16.03
N PHE A 248 2.24 34.08 -16.41
CA PHE A 248 1.83 34.42 -17.77
C PHE A 248 3.02 34.55 -18.75
N THR A 249 4.21 34.13 -18.33
CA THR A 249 5.41 34.04 -19.16
C THR A 249 5.27 32.95 -20.22
N GLU A 250 4.64 31.81 -19.87
CA GLU A 250 4.35 30.70 -20.80
C GLU A 250 3.42 31.12 -21.97
N LEU A 251 2.46 32.00 -21.69
CA LEU A 251 1.54 32.54 -22.70
C LEU A 251 2.20 33.54 -23.67
N LYS A 252 3.33 34.16 -23.28
CA LYS A 252 4.14 34.99 -24.19
C LYS A 252 5.06 34.13 -25.06
N GLU A 253 5.62 33.04 -24.51
CA GLU A 253 6.41 32.05 -25.25
C GLU A 253 5.58 31.35 -26.32
N PHE A 254 4.28 31.21 -26.09
CA PHE A 254 3.29 30.75 -27.06
C PHE A 254 3.32 31.49 -28.40
N LYS A 255 3.62 32.80 -28.40
CA LYS A 255 3.77 33.60 -29.63
C LYS A 255 5.05 33.23 -30.41
N GLY A 256 6.08 32.74 -29.73
CA GLY A 256 7.30 32.21 -30.33
C GLY A 256 7.06 30.87 -31.02
N LEU A 257 6.31 29.97 -30.36
CA LEU A 257 5.93 28.66 -30.91
C LEU A 257 5.19 28.79 -32.24
N PHE A 258 4.25 29.73 -32.38
CA PHE A 258 3.54 29.93 -33.66
C PHE A 258 4.37 30.56 -34.79
N LYS A 259 5.51 31.21 -34.48
CA LYS A 259 6.39 31.77 -35.51
C LYS A 259 7.32 30.73 -36.11
N GLU A 260 7.70 29.71 -35.35
CA GLU A 260 8.61 28.64 -35.79
C GLU A 260 7.87 27.45 -36.43
N THR A 261 6.59 27.25 -36.10
CA THR A 261 5.81 26.05 -36.44
C THR A 261 5.12 26.06 -37.81
N LYS A 262 5.69 26.72 -38.82
CA LYS A 262 5.16 26.68 -40.21
C LYS A 262 5.14 25.28 -40.87
N GLY A 263 5.32 24.17 -40.13
CA GLY A 263 5.27 22.83 -40.73
C GLY A 263 5.25 21.60 -39.83
N GLN A 264 4.95 21.65 -38.52
CA GLN A 264 4.93 20.44 -37.68
C GLN A 264 3.63 20.26 -36.89
N GLY A 265 2.85 19.24 -37.24
CA GLY A 265 1.56 18.92 -36.61
C GLY A 265 1.67 18.46 -35.15
N GLN A 266 2.86 18.07 -34.68
CA GLN A 266 3.06 17.65 -33.29
C GLN A 266 2.93 18.82 -32.30
N ASP A 267 3.31 20.03 -32.71
CA ASP A 267 3.24 21.24 -31.87
C ASP A 267 1.82 21.83 -31.83
N GLN A 268 0.99 21.58 -32.85
CA GLN A 268 -0.41 22.00 -32.83
C GLN A 268 -1.23 21.20 -31.81
N GLU A 269 -0.88 19.94 -31.59
CA GLU A 269 -1.58 19.04 -30.70
C GLU A 269 -1.31 19.32 -29.21
N SER A 270 -0.08 19.74 -28.87
CA SER A 270 0.24 20.26 -27.54
C SER A 270 -0.52 21.57 -27.27
N ILE A 271 -0.51 22.49 -28.24
CA ILE A 271 -1.24 23.76 -28.14
C ILE A 271 -2.74 23.54 -27.93
N LYS A 272 -3.37 22.64 -28.70
CA LYS A 272 -4.78 22.26 -28.51
C LYS A 272 -5.06 21.75 -27.09
N THR A 273 -4.12 20.98 -26.54
CA THR A 273 -4.24 20.42 -25.19
C THR A 273 -4.15 21.52 -24.13
N ASP A 274 -3.18 22.43 -24.25
CA ASP A 274 -2.96 23.51 -23.29
C ASP A 274 -4.13 24.50 -23.27
N LEU A 275 -4.63 24.89 -24.46
CA LEU A 275 -5.79 25.77 -24.56
C LEU A 275 -7.06 25.12 -23.99
N CYS A 276 -7.21 23.80 -24.16
CA CYS A 276 -8.34 23.07 -23.59
C CYS A 276 -8.26 22.98 -22.06
N GLU A 277 -7.09 22.69 -21.49
CA GLU A 277 -6.92 22.67 -20.02
C GLU A 277 -7.15 24.06 -19.43
N LEU A 278 -6.72 25.13 -20.10
CA LEU A 278 -6.99 26.50 -19.69
C LEU A 278 -8.50 26.81 -19.64
N LEU A 279 -9.26 26.42 -20.68
CA LEU A 279 -10.72 26.61 -20.72
C LEU A 279 -11.47 25.77 -19.67
N LYS A 280 -10.95 24.57 -19.37
CA LYS A 280 -11.50 23.69 -18.33
C LYS A 280 -11.29 24.27 -16.92
N VAL A 281 -10.15 24.90 -16.67
CA VAL A 281 -9.86 25.59 -15.39
C VAL A 281 -10.65 26.90 -15.27
N GLN A 282 -10.94 27.57 -16.39
CA GLN A 282 -11.66 28.86 -16.44
C GLN A 282 -13.03 28.72 -17.13
N PRO A 283 -14.06 28.17 -16.46
CA PRO A 283 -15.36 27.89 -17.08
C PRO A 283 -16.08 29.15 -17.58
N ASP A 284 -15.84 30.31 -16.96
CA ASP A 284 -16.39 31.59 -17.41
C ASP A 284 -15.82 32.03 -18.76
N TRP A 285 -14.54 31.71 -19.02
CA TRP A 285 -13.92 31.96 -20.31
C TRP A 285 -14.50 31.05 -21.39
N ALA A 286 -14.69 29.76 -21.08
CA ALA A 286 -15.36 28.83 -22.00
C ALA A 286 -16.79 29.30 -22.34
N ARG A 287 -17.53 29.79 -21.34
CA ARG A 287 -18.87 30.34 -21.53
C ARG A 287 -18.87 31.60 -22.38
N GLN A 288 -17.95 32.53 -22.12
CA GLN A 288 -17.85 33.75 -22.91
C GLN A 288 -17.40 33.46 -24.34
N LEU A 289 -16.42 32.59 -24.54
CA LEU A 289 -15.97 32.16 -25.87
C LEU A 289 -17.11 31.54 -26.68
N ALA A 290 -17.94 30.72 -26.03
CA ALA A 290 -19.13 30.12 -26.63
C ALA A 290 -20.21 31.15 -27.02
N LEU A 291 -20.32 32.26 -26.29
CA LEU A 291 -21.22 33.37 -26.61
C LEU A 291 -20.68 34.22 -27.75
N ASP A 292 -19.40 34.60 -27.69
CA ASP A 292 -18.75 35.52 -28.63
C ASP A 292 -18.63 34.92 -30.04
N ARG A 293 -18.37 33.62 -30.17
CA ARG A 293 -18.18 32.94 -31.47
C ARG A 293 -19.48 32.52 -32.15
N GLY A 294 -20.59 32.50 -31.41
CA GLY A 294 -21.86 31.94 -31.88
C GLY A 294 -21.77 30.43 -32.22
N PRO A 295 -22.87 29.81 -32.71
CA PRO A 295 -22.92 28.37 -32.94
C PRO A 295 -21.93 27.89 -34.01
N ARG A 296 -21.85 28.56 -35.16
CA ARG A 296 -20.96 28.15 -36.26
C ARG A 296 -19.47 28.23 -35.92
N GLY A 297 -19.05 29.29 -35.24
CA GLY A 297 -17.66 29.44 -34.81
C GLY A 297 -17.28 28.42 -33.74
N LEU A 298 -18.22 28.11 -32.85
CA LEU A 298 -18.04 27.13 -31.79
C LEU A 298 -17.97 25.70 -32.33
N VAL A 299 -18.77 25.34 -33.35
CA VAL A 299 -18.66 24.04 -34.03
C VAL A 299 -17.27 23.86 -34.63
N LYS A 300 -16.72 24.89 -35.30
CA LYS A 300 -15.35 24.84 -35.84
C LYS A 300 -14.31 24.59 -34.76
N LEU A 301 -14.45 25.28 -33.63
CA LEU A 301 -13.53 25.19 -32.51
C LEU A 301 -13.65 23.84 -31.77
N MET A 302 -14.86 23.28 -31.68
CA MET A 302 -15.07 21.93 -31.15
C MET A 302 -14.52 20.85 -32.09
N GLY A 303 -14.63 21.05 -33.40
CA GLY A 303 -14.01 20.17 -34.40
C GLY A 303 -12.49 20.18 -34.28
N LEU A 304 -11.91 21.37 -34.12
CA LEU A 304 -10.47 21.57 -33.93
C LEU A 304 -9.92 20.86 -32.70
N PHE A 305 -10.62 20.90 -31.57
CA PHE A 305 -10.17 20.23 -30.35
C PHE A 305 -10.46 18.74 -30.32
N GLY A 306 -11.43 18.28 -31.10
CA GLY A 306 -11.95 16.93 -31.05
C GLY A 306 -12.92 16.71 -29.87
N PRO A 307 -13.59 15.55 -29.82
CA PRO A 307 -14.77 15.38 -28.98
C PRO A 307 -14.48 15.33 -27.48
N GLN A 308 -13.41 14.63 -27.09
CA GLN A 308 -13.04 14.47 -25.67
C GLN A 308 -12.63 15.80 -25.04
N ARG A 309 -11.80 16.58 -25.75
CA ARG A 309 -11.36 17.92 -25.31
C ARG A 309 -12.51 18.91 -25.28
N SER A 310 -13.36 18.89 -26.32
CA SER A 310 -14.55 19.75 -26.36
C SER A 310 -15.53 19.48 -25.23
N GLU A 311 -15.70 18.21 -24.84
CA GLU A 311 -16.51 17.85 -23.67
C GLU A 311 -15.93 18.42 -22.38
N ALA A 312 -14.63 18.27 -22.17
CA ALA A 312 -13.96 18.81 -21.00
C ALA A 312 -14.04 20.36 -20.92
N ALA A 313 -13.91 21.06 -22.05
CA ALA A 313 -13.91 22.51 -22.11
C ALA A 313 -15.31 23.14 -22.08
N PHE A 314 -16.30 22.56 -22.77
CA PHE A 314 -17.57 23.26 -23.06
C PHE A 314 -18.83 22.60 -22.49
N ALA A 315 -18.79 21.35 -22.02
CA ALA A 315 -20.00 20.67 -21.55
C ALA A 315 -20.66 21.41 -20.38
N GLY A 316 -19.85 21.95 -19.45
CA GLY A 316 -20.34 22.76 -18.33
C GLY A 316 -20.92 24.12 -18.75
N ALA A 317 -20.45 24.70 -19.85
CA ALA A 317 -20.82 26.04 -20.29
C ALA A 317 -22.09 26.09 -21.17
N LEU A 318 -22.33 25.05 -21.98
CA LEU A 318 -23.39 25.03 -23.01
C LEU A 318 -24.67 24.29 -22.59
N GLY A 319 -24.61 23.47 -21.54
CA GLY A 319 -25.67 22.54 -21.16
C GLY A 319 -25.75 21.31 -22.08
N PRO A 320 -26.29 20.19 -21.59
CA PRO A 320 -26.10 18.87 -22.22
C PRO A 320 -26.77 18.72 -23.59
N LYS A 321 -27.92 19.38 -23.83
CA LYS A 321 -28.64 19.29 -25.12
C LYS A 321 -27.88 20.04 -26.22
N ARG A 322 -27.63 21.33 -26.00
CA ARG A 322 -26.92 22.20 -26.96
C ARG A 322 -25.49 21.72 -27.23
N PHE A 323 -24.79 21.21 -26.20
CA PHE A 323 -23.46 20.62 -26.38
C PHE A 323 -23.49 19.43 -27.34
N ARG A 324 -24.43 18.49 -27.18
CA ARG A 324 -24.55 17.30 -28.04
C ARG A 324 -24.86 17.66 -29.49
N GLU A 325 -25.75 18.64 -29.71
CA GLU A 325 -26.10 19.13 -31.05
C GLU A 325 -24.88 19.71 -31.78
N LEU A 326 -24.13 20.61 -31.11
CA LEU A 326 -22.94 21.24 -31.70
C LEU A 326 -21.79 20.24 -31.86
N LEU A 327 -21.65 19.27 -30.95
CA LEU A 327 -20.64 18.23 -31.05
C LEU A 327 -20.89 17.29 -32.24
N ALA A 328 -22.15 16.94 -32.50
CA ALA A 328 -22.51 16.12 -33.66
C ALA A 328 -22.18 16.84 -34.97
N GLU A 329 -22.42 18.15 -35.05
CA GLU A 329 -22.04 18.96 -36.21
C GLU A 329 -20.51 19.10 -36.35
N ALA A 330 -19.79 19.18 -35.22
CA ALA A 330 -18.34 19.34 -35.18
C ALA A 330 -17.58 18.09 -35.62
N GLN A 331 -18.11 16.89 -35.35
CA GLN A 331 -17.49 15.61 -35.76
C GLN A 331 -17.39 15.45 -37.28
N GLY A 332 -18.20 16.17 -38.05
CA GLY A 332 -18.13 16.19 -39.51
C GLY A 332 -17.07 17.14 -40.08
N GLN A 333 -16.37 17.90 -39.24
CA GLN A 333 -15.36 18.86 -39.69
C GLN A 333 -13.97 18.23 -39.68
N SER A 334 -13.27 18.36 -40.80
CA SER A 334 -11.84 18.10 -40.92
C SER A 334 -11.13 19.39 -41.28
N PHE A 335 -9.94 19.58 -40.74
CA PHE A 335 -9.10 20.74 -40.98
C PHE A 335 -7.77 20.28 -41.53
N THR A 336 -7.24 21.04 -42.49
CA THR A 336 -5.85 20.93 -42.88
C THR A 336 -4.96 21.54 -41.79
N ALA A 337 -3.69 21.12 -41.69
CA ALA A 337 -2.76 21.65 -40.69
C ALA A 337 -2.60 23.19 -40.77
N GLU A 338 -2.78 23.77 -41.96
CA GLU A 338 -2.77 25.22 -42.13
C GLU A 338 -4.02 25.89 -41.55
N GLU A 339 -5.21 25.34 -41.81
CA GLU A 339 -6.48 25.81 -41.22
C GLU A 339 -6.48 25.65 -39.70
N GLU A 340 -5.95 24.55 -39.17
CA GLU A 340 -5.79 24.34 -37.73
C GLU A 340 -4.89 25.42 -37.12
N GLY A 341 -3.73 25.68 -37.73
CA GLY A 341 -2.81 26.73 -37.29
C GLY A 341 -3.46 28.11 -37.30
N GLN A 342 -4.24 28.43 -38.33
CA GLN A 342 -4.97 29.70 -38.42
C GLN A 342 -6.05 29.83 -37.35
N LEU A 343 -6.85 28.79 -37.12
CA LEU A 343 -7.89 28.79 -36.08
C LEU A 343 -7.32 28.90 -34.67
N LEU A 344 -6.24 28.17 -34.38
CA LEU A 344 -5.54 28.28 -33.10
C LEU A 344 -4.96 29.68 -32.89
N MET A 345 -4.40 30.29 -33.93
CA MET A 345 -3.91 31.66 -33.89
C MET A 345 -5.01 32.69 -33.68
N GLU A 346 -6.13 32.55 -34.38
CA GLU A 346 -7.30 33.42 -34.21
C GLU A 346 -7.86 33.30 -32.79
N LEU A 347 -7.89 32.09 -32.23
CA LEU A 347 -8.32 31.85 -30.85
C LEU A 347 -7.36 32.50 -29.84
N HIS A 348 -6.05 32.28 -30.00
CA HIS A 348 -5.04 32.86 -29.13
C HIS A 348 -5.04 34.39 -29.16
N GLN A 349 -5.02 34.99 -30.36
CA GLN A 349 -4.97 36.44 -30.51
C GLN A 349 -6.29 37.14 -30.24
N GLY A 350 -7.40 36.56 -30.72
CA GLY A 350 -8.72 37.18 -30.67
C GLY A 350 -9.37 37.08 -29.29
N PHE A 351 -9.11 36.00 -28.54
CA PHE A 351 -9.76 35.76 -27.25
C PHE A 351 -8.78 35.80 -26.09
N PHE A 352 -7.78 34.92 -26.05
CA PHE A 352 -6.93 34.77 -24.87
C PHE A 352 -6.06 36.00 -24.59
N LEU A 353 -5.44 36.60 -25.60
CA LEU A 353 -4.68 37.85 -25.40
C LEU A 353 -5.56 39.01 -24.94
N LYS A 354 -6.82 39.06 -25.39
CA LYS A 354 -7.77 40.08 -24.94
C LYS A 354 -8.12 39.88 -23.46
N LYS A 355 -8.43 38.64 -23.06
CA LYS A 355 -8.72 38.28 -21.67
C LYS A 355 -7.56 38.56 -20.72
N LEU A 356 -6.34 38.28 -21.15
CA LEU A 356 -5.14 38.60 -20.37
C LEU A 356 -4.94 40.10 -20.18
N LYS A 357 -5.30 40.93 -21.17
CA LYS A 357 -5.24 42.39 -21.02
C LYS A 357 -6.29 42.88 -20.04
N GLU A 358 -7.51 42.35 -20.10
CA GLU A 358 -8.60 42.66 -19.17
C GLU A 358 -8.19 42.31 -17.73
N LEU A 359 -7.68 41.08 -17.49
CA LEU A 359 -7.18 40.69 -16.16
C LEU A 359 -6.06 41.59 -15.63
N LYS A 360 -5.13 42.00 -16.50
CA LYS A 360 -4.05 42.92 -16.11
C LYS A 360 -4.58 44.31 -15.77
N GLN A 361 -5.61 44.77 -16.46
CA GLN A 361 -6.26 46.05 -16.17
C GLN A 361 -7.06 45.97 -14.87
N GLU A 362 -7.77 44.88 -14.62
CA GLU A 362 -8.48 44.64 -13.35
C GLU A 362 -7.50 44.56 -12.17
N ALA A 363 -6.38 43.86 -12.34
CA ALA A 363 -5.31 43.80 -11.34
C ALA A 363 -4.68 45.18 -11.09
N ALA A 364 -4.44 45.96 -12.14
CA ALA A 364 -3.91 47.32 -12.03
C ALA A 364 -4.92 48.31 -11.43
N ALA A 365 -6.22 48.16 -11.73
CA ALA A 365 -7.30 48.98 -11.15
C ALA A 365 -7.57 48.62 -9.68
N SER A 366 -7.25 47.39 -9.27
CA SER A 366 -7.32 46.94 -7.88
C SER A 366 -6.10 47.37 -7.06
N GLN A 367 -5.05 47.92 -7.69
CA GLN A 367 -3.94 48.58 -7.00
C GLN A 367 -4.29 50.06 -6.76
N PRO A 368 -4.22 50.56 -5.52
CA PRO A 368 -4.59 51.94 -5.23
C PRO A 368 -3.63 52.92 -5.90
N SER A 369 -4.20 53.88 -6.64
CA SER A 369 -3.49 54.95 -7.33
C SER A 369 -2.78 55.91 -6.33
N PRO A 370 -1.55 56.39 -6.60
CA PRO A 370 -0.71 57.10 -5.63
C PRO A 370 -1.08 58.57 -5.35
N ALA A 371 -2.27 59.06 -5.72
CA ALA A 371 -2.55 60.50 -5.79
C ALA A 371 -3.66 61.05 -4.86
N ALA A 372 -4.22 60.26 -3.93
CA ALA A 372 -5.17 60.78 -2.94
C ALA A 372 -4.72 60.44 -1.50
N PRO A 373 -4.90 61.35 -0.51
CA PRO A 373 -4.49 61.09 0.87
C PRO A 373 -5.33 59.95 1.45
N GLN A 374 -4.72 58.78 1.64
CA GLN A 374 -5.36 57.62 2.24
C GLN A 374 -5.38 57.72 3.78
N PRO A 375 -6.46 57.25 4.44
CA PRO A 375 -6.46 57.02 5.89
C PRO A 375 -5.35 56.03 6.27
N PRO A 376 -4.82 56.09 7.52
CA PRO A 376 -3.64 55.32 7.91
C PRO A 376 -3.83 53.83 7.67
N ALA A 377 -2.90 53.24 6.93
CA ALA A 377 -2.91 51.83 6.55
C ALA A 377 -3.03 50.93 7.79
N PRO A 378 -3.79 49.81 7.72
CA PRO A 378 -3.72 48.79 8.75
C PRO A 378 -2.27 48.33 8.89
N PRO A 379 -1.77 48.15 10.13
CA PRO A 379 -0.38 47.82 10.37
C PRO A 379 -0.02 46.53 9.63
N ALA A 380 1.13 46.53 8.96
CA ALA A 380 1.66 45.34 8.31
C ALA A 380 1.68 44.16 9.30
N PRO A 381 1.36 42.93 8.85
CA PRO A 381 1.31 41.78 9.74
C PRO A 381 2.67 41.60 10.44
N PRO A 382 2.66 41.23 11.74
CA PRO A 382 3.88 41.12 12.52
C PRO A 382 4.82 40.07 11.89
N ARG A 383 6.05 40.51 11.64
CA ARG A 383 7.11 39.65 11.11
C ARG A 383 7.73 38.85 12.26
N ALA A 384 8.01 37.57 12.03
CA ALA A 384 8.61 36.74 13.05
C ALA A 384 10.06 37.18 13.32
N SER A 385 10.40 37.37 14.58
CA SER A 385 11.78 37.54 15.02
C SER A 385 12.48 36.18 15.12
N LYS A 386 13.81 36.16 15.17
CA LYS A 386 14.58 34.92 15.44
C LYS A 386 14.17 34.24 16.75
N LYS A 387 13.73 35.03 17.74
CA LYS A 387 13.23 34.52 19.01
C LYS A 387 11.89 33.80 18.85
N ASP A 388 11.01 34.32 17.99
CA ASP A 388 9.72 33.70 17.70
C ASP A 388 9.91 32.36 16.97
N GLU A 389 10.87 32.29 16.04
CA GLU A 389 11.23 31.03 15.36
C GLU A 389 11.73 29.97 16.34
N ALA A 390 12.67 30.33 17.22
CA ALA A 390 13.21 29.41 18.22
C ALA A 390 12.12 28.93 19.19
N ALA A 391 11.20 29.82 19.57
CA ALA A 391 10.08 29.46 20.45
C ALA A 391 9.06 28.55 19.75
N ALA A 392 8.70 28.84 18.49
CA ALA A 392 7.74 28.04 17.74
C ALA A 392 8.26 26.63 17.40
N LEU A 393 9.57 26.49 17.20
CA LEU A 393 10.23 25.25 16.83
C LEU A 393 11.00 24.59 17.98
N SER A 394 10.69 24.95 19.23
CA SER A 394 11.39 24.43 20.41
C SER A 394 11.26 22.91 20.57
N PHE A 395 10.21 22.30 20.02
CA PHE A 395 10.01 20.84 20.06
C PHE A 395 11.11 20.06 19.29
N LEU A 396 11.85 20.72 18.39
CA LEU A 396 12.96 20.11 17.65
C LEU A 396 14.16 19.79 18.55
N LEU A 397 14.25 20.41 19.73
CA LEU A 397 15.34 20.18 20.69
C LEU A 397 15.36 18.74 21.20
N ASP A 398 14.19 18.10 21.29
CA ASP A 398 14.02 16.73 21.75
C ASP A 398 14.01 15.71 20.60
N CYS A 399 14.35 16.12 19.37
CA CYS A 399 14.30 15.25 18.20
C CYS A 399 15.67 14.67 17.86
N SER A 400 15.70 13.36 17.57
CA SER A 400 16.90 12.70 17.05
C SER A 400 17.15 13.08 15.58
N GLU A 401 18.39 12.90 15.10
CA GLU A 401 18.75 13.16 13.70
C GLU A 401 17.85 12.40 12.71
N THR A 402 17.50 11.15 13.03
CA THR A 402 16.63 10.32 12.18
C THR A 402 15.19 10.80 12.15
N GLU A 403 14.67 11.32 13.27
CA GLU A 403 13.35 11.95 13.33
C GLU A 403 13.33 13.24 12.51
N ILE A 404 14.34 14.09 12.65
CA ILE A 404 14.46 15.33 11.86
C ILE A 404 14.53 15.01 10.37
N TYR A 405 15.35 14.04 9.98
CA TYR A 405 15.46 13.62 8.58
C TYR A 405 14.10 13.21 8.00
N ARG A 406 13.37 12.34 8.69
CA ARG A 406 12.05 11.86 8.25
C ARG A 406 11.03 12.99 8.15
N LEU A 407 11.06 13.89 9.14
CA LEU A 407 10.16 15.03 9.20
C LEU A 407 10.34 15.96 7.98
N ILE A 408 11.58 16.23 7.57
CA ILE A 408 11.87 17.25 6.54
C ILE A 408 12.21 16.70 5.14
N ALA A 409 12.44 15.39 4.99
CA ALA A 409 12.86 14.78 3.71
C ALA A 409 11.90 15.06 2.53
N GLY A 410 10.61 15.23 2.80
CA GLY A 410 9.58 15.53 1.81
C GLY A 410 9.13 17.00 1.77
N GLU A 411 9.73 17.88 2.57
CA GLU A 411 9.30 19.27 2.72
C GLU A 411 9.96 20.21 1.68
N ASN A 412 9.42 21.43 1.56
CA ASN A 412 10.01 22.47 0.73
C ASN A 412 11.40 22.90 1.26
N PRO A 413 12.39 23.22 0.41
CA PRO A 413 13.71 23.74 0.82
C PRO A 413 13.66 24.88 1.84
N MET A 414 12.64 25.75 1.78
CA MET A 414 12.41 26.81 2.77
C MET A 414 12.16 26.25 4.19
N ILE A 415 11.27 25.26 4.31
CA ILE A 415 10.94 24.62 5.60
C ILE A 415 12.14 23.82 6.08
N GLN A 416 12.82 23.10 5.18
CA GLN A 416 14.05 22.38 5.49
C GLN A 416 15.13 23.33 6.05
N ALA A 417 15.36 24.48 5.41
CA ALA A 417 16.31 25.49 5.88
C ALA A 417 15.92 26.06 7.25
N LEU A 418 14.62 26.35 7.45
CA LEU A 418 14.10 26.85 8.73
C LEU A 418 14.32 25.84 9.86
N VAL A 419 13.99 24.56 9.64
CA VAL A 419 14.16 23.49 10.64
C VAL A 419 15.63 23.26 10.95
N LEU A 420 16.49 23.13 9.93
CA LEU A 420 17.92 22.90 10.10
C LEU A 420 18.64 24.06 10.80
N ARG A 421 18.14 25.29 10.65
CA ARG A 421 18.67 26.47 11.35
C ARG A 421 18.37 26.48 12.84
N GLN A 422 17.22 25.92 13.24
CA GLN A 422 16.77 25.90 14.64
C GLN A 422 17.13 24.60 15.36
N TRP A 423 17.48 23.54 14.63
CA TRP A 423 17.88 22.26 15.20
C TRP A 423 19.36 22.30 15.67
N PRO A 424 19.68 21.88 16.91
CA PRO A 424 21.03 21.98 17.48
C PRO A 424 22.04 20.93 16.95
N GLY A 425 21.60 19.96 16.14
CA GLY A 425 22.47 18.89 15.62
C GLY A 425 23.32 19.28 14.41
N ASP A 426 23.95 18.28 13.77
CA ASP A 426 24.73 18.49 12.53
C ASP A 426 23.81 18.73 11.32
N GLY A 427 23.30 19.95 11.21
CA GLY A 427 22.45 20.36 10.11
C GLY A 427 23.13 20.28 8.75
N ALA A 428 24.47 20.42 8.69
CA ALA A 428 25.24 20.34 7.45
C ALA A 428 25.39 18.89 6.96
N GLY A 429 25.62 17.95 7.88
CA GLY A 429 25.61 16.52 7.59
C GLY A 429 24.25 16.04 7.08
N LEU A 430 23.17 16.49 7.72
CA LEU A 430 21.81 16.13 7.35
C LEU A 430 21.38 16.74 6.01
N ALA A 431 21.75 18.02 5.76
CA ALA A 431 21.50 18.72 4.51
C ALA A 431 21.98 17.96 3.26
N LYS A 432 23.17 17.32 3.34
CA LYS A 432 23.75 16.54 2.24
C LYS A 432 22.93 15.30 1.89
N ARG A 433 22.10 14.79 2.80
CA ARG A 433 21.27 13.59 2.61
C ARG A 433 19.88 13.91 2.06
N LEU A 434 19.51 15.19 1.97
CA LEU A 434 18.22 15.64 1.43
C LEU A 434 18.24 15.65 -0.10
N LYS A 435 17.06 15.57 -0.72
CA LYS A 435 16.90 15.41 -2.17
C LYS A 435 17.43 16.60 -2.98
N ASP A 436 17.39 17.81 -2.41
CA ASP A 436 17.83 19.05 -3.06
C ASP A 436 18.77 19.87 -2.17
N PRO A 437 20.06 19.48 -2.08
CA PRO A 437 21.04 20.18 -1.25
C PRO A 437 21.40 21.57 -1.79
N LEU A 438 21.26 21.81 -3.10
CA LEU A 438 21.58 23.09 -3.73
C LEU A 438 20.48 24.12 -3.45
N GLY A 439 19.21 23.75 -3.64
CA GLY A 439 18.07 24.62 -3.31
C GLY A 439 18.05 24.96 -1.81
N LEU A 440 18.37 23.99 -0.96
CA LEU A 440 18.52 24.21 0.48
C LEU A 440 19.64 25.22 0.80
N SER A 441 20.82 25.07 0.18
CA SER A 441 21.95 25.99 0.40
C SER A 441 21.60 27.42 -0.02
N GLN A 442 20.89 27.58 -1.14
CA GLN A 442 20.40 28.88 -1.59
C GLN A 442 19.38 29.48 -0.61
N GLU A 443 18.43 28.69 -0.10
CA GLU A 443 17.47 29.18 0.88
C GLU A 443 18.09 29.49 2.25
N GLN A 444 19.12 28.76 2.68
CA GLN A 444 19.87 29.08 3.92
C GLN A 444 20.60 30.43 3.83
N GLN A 445 21.07 30.80 2.64
CA GLN A 445 21.67 32.12 2.39
C GLN A 445 20.63 33.24 2.33
N LYS A 446 19.39 32.93 1.96
CA LYS A 446 18.30 33.91 1.92
C LYS A 446 17.73 34.10 3.33
N THR A 447 17.98 35.26 3.93
CA THR A 447 17.27 35.72 5.12
C THR A 447 15.84 36.17 4.77
N ARG A 448 14.98 35.23 4.34
CA ARG A 448 13.56 35.50 4.12
C ARG A 448 12.89 35.75 5.47
N GLN A 449 12.18 36.88 5.57
CA GLN A 449 11.37 37.18 6.74
C GLN A 449 10.02 36.48 6.58
N ILE A 450 9.74 35.53 7.48
CA ILE A 450 8.49 34.77 7.52
C ILE A 450 7.51 35.52 8.44
N THR A 451 6.23 35.56 8.09
CA THR A 451 5.18 36.11 8.97
C THR A 451 4.99 35.21 10.20
N GLN A 452 4.62 35.77 11.35
CA GLN A 452 4.40 34.96 12.57
C GLN A 452 3.31 33.89 12.36
N GLU A 453 2.28 34.21 11.58
CA GLU A 453 1.19 33.26 11.29
C GLU A 453 1.67 32.05 10.48
N LEU A 454 2.46 32.28 9.42
CA LEU A 454 3.00 31.20 8.60
C LEU A 454 3.98 30.34 9.40
N LEU A 455 4.84 30.96 10.22
CA LEU A 455 5.73 30.24 11.13
C LEU A 455 4.94 29.32 12.08
N HIS A 456 3.85 29.82 12.66
CA HIS A 456 3.02 29.02 13.56
C HIS A 456 2.32 27.86 12.85
N GLN A 457 1.84 28.07 11.63
CA GLN A 457 1.25 27.01 10.81
C GLN A 457 2.28 25.92 10.46
N ILE A 458 3.50 26.31 10.09
CA ILE A 458 4.61 25.37 9.83
C ILE A 458 4.93 24.59 11.10
N ALA A 459 5.13 25.27 12.23
CA ALA A 459 5.43 24.63 13.50
C ALA A 459 4.35 23.62 13.92
N GLN A 460 3.07 24.00 13.86
CA GLN A 460 1.96 23.10 14.17
C GLN A 460 1.88 21.91 13.21
N GLY A 461 2.10 22.13 11.92
CA GLY A 461 2.10 21.07 10.91
C GLY A 461 3.20 20.03 11.18
N LEU A 462 4.42 20.52 11.43
CA LEU A 462 5.57 19.70 11.79
C LEU A 462 5.36 18.96 13.11
N GLU A 463 4.84 19.63 14.14
CA GLU A 463 4.58 18.99 15.44
C GLU A 463 3.50 17.90 15.34
N ARG A 464 2.43 18.12 14.56
CA ARG A 464 1.40 17.10 14.30
C ARG A 464 1.97 15.91 13.54
N ARG A 465 2.81 16.15 12.54
CA ARG A 465 3.51 15.09 11.80
C ARG A 465 4.47 14.33 12.70
N LEU A 466 5.26 15.04 13.50
CA LEU A 466 6.13 14.43 14.48
C LEU A 466 5.34 13.60 15.49
N LYS A 467 4.22 14.09 16.03
CA LYS A 467 3.33 13.30 16.90
C LYS A 467 2.76 12.07 16.21
N LYS A 468 2.51 12.13 14.91
CA LYS A 468 2.04 11.01 14.08
C LYS A 468 3.17 10.02 13.75
N GLU A 469 4.39 10.49 13.53
CA GLU A 469 5.57 9.63 13.34
C GLU A 469 6.00 9.00 14.66
N ARG A 470 5.97 9.80 15.74
CA ARG A 470 6.04 9.36 17.13
C ARG A 470 4.81 8.60 17.56
N ALA A 471 3.76 8.47 16.73
CA ALA A 471 2.52 7.78 17.10
C ALA A 471 2.88 6.50 17.81
N VAL A 472 2.47 6.51 19.07
CA VAL A 472 2.88 5.58 20.09
C VAL A 472 2.64 4.19 19.54
N VAL A 473 3.71 3.39 19.46
CA VAL A 473 3.56 1.96 19.20
C VAL A 473 2.46 1.47 20.13
N ASP A 474 1.39 0.87 19.57
CA ASP A 474 0.25 0.45 20.39
C ASP A 474 0.80 -0.40 21.55
N PRO A 475 0.66 0.06 22.81
CA PRO A 475 1.24 -0.65 23.94
C PRO A 475 0.66 -2.05 24.08
N THR A 476 -0.55 -2.29 23.55
CA THR A 476 -1.14 -3.63 23.53
C THR A 476 -0.37 -4.55 22.57
N LEU A 477 -0.04 -4.06 21.37
CA LEU A 477 0.70 -4.81 20.36
C LEU A 477 2.14 -5.03 20.81
N LEU A 478 2.78 -4.01 21.40
CA LEU A 478 4.12 -4.16 21.96
C LEU A 478 4.14 -5.22 23.06
N GLY A 479 3.16 -5.18 23.98
CA GLY A 479 3.05 -6.18 25.03
C GLY A 479 2.86 -7.60 24.49
N GLU A 480 2.02 -7.76 23.46
CA GLU A 480 1.83 -9.05 22.78
C GLU A 480 3.13 -9.56 22.14
N LEU A 481 3.88 -8.68 21.48
CA LEU A 481 5.17 -9.05 20.89
C LEU A 481 6.19 -9.44 21.96
N LEU A 482 6.23 -8.75 23.09
CA LEU A 482 7.11 -9.10 24.20
C LEU A 482 6.80 -10.50 24.75
N ASP A 483 5.51 -10.84 24.90
CA ASP A 483 5.06 -12.19 25.28
C ASP A 483 5.48 -13.24 24.23
N GLN A 484 5.43 -12.90 22.95
CA GLN A 484 5.86 -13.81 21.86
C GLN A 484 7.38 -13.98 21.79
N LEU A 485 8.16 -12.95 22.14
CA LEU A 485 9.63 -12.97 22.10
C LEU A 485 10.25 -13.74 23.26
N GLU A 486 9.57 -13.78 24.42
CA GLU A 486 10.04 -14.45 25.64
C GLU A 486 10.41 -15.93 25.42
N PRO A 487 9.54 -16.79 24.85
CA PRO A 487 9.85 -18.22 24.69
C PRO A 487 10.82 -18.54 23.55
N LEU A 488 11.14 -17.58 22.67
CA LEU A 488 12.01 -17.82 21.51
C LEU A 488 13.47 -17.96 21.93
N SER A 489 14.22 -18.80 21.20
CA SER A 489 15.68 -18.86 21.33
C SER A 489 16.30 -17.49 20.93
N PRO A 490 17.49 -17.12 21.43
CA PRO A 490 18.12 -15.85 21.05
C PRO A 490 18.27 -15.67 19.53
N LEU A 491 18.53 -16.76 18.79
CA LEU A 491 18.70 -16.73 17.34
C LEU A 491 17.36 -16.54 16.61
N ASP A 492 16.32 -17.28 17.01
CA ASP A 492 14.97 -17.15 16.43
C ASP A 492 14.35 -15.78 16.75
N ARG A 493 14.62 -15.27 17.95
CA ARG A 493 14.19 -13.95 18.40
C ARG A 493 14.76 -12.83 17.53
N GLU A 494 16.07 -12.85 17.26
CA GLU A 494 16.69 -11.86 16.37
C GLU A 494 16.19 -11.99 14.94
N ALA A 495 15.98 -13.21 14.44
CA ALA A 495 15.37 -13.42 13.12
C ALA A 495 13.95 -12.85 13.05
N PHE A 496 13.13 -13.06 14.08
CA PHE A 496 11.78 -12.51 14.17
C PHE A 496 11.78 -10.98 14.24
N LEU A 497 12.65 -10.38 15.07
CA LEU A 497 12.80 -8.94 15.18
C LEU A 497 13.27 -8.32 13.87
N ALA A 498 14.21 -8.96 13.15
CA ALA A 498 14.64 -8.50 11.83
C ALA A 498 13.50 -8.52 10.80
N GLN A 499 12.69 -9.59 10.77
CA GLN A 499 11.50 -9.65 9.91
C GLN A 499 10.45 -8.60 10.29
N LEU A 500 10.32 -8.29 11.58
CA LEU A 500 9.42 -7.27 12.07
C LEU A 500 9.91 -5.87 11.69
N GLU A 501 11.22 -5.60 11.81
CA GLU A 501 11.84 -4.34 11.41
C GLU A 501 11.77 -4.10 9.89
N GLU A 502 11.81 -5.17 9.08
CA GLU A 502 11.59 -5.07 7.63
C GLU A 502 10.17 -4.60 7.30
N LYS A 503 9.17 -5.07 8.05
CA LYS A 503 7.75 -4.72 7.85
C LYS A 503 7.38 -3.36 8.47
N ASP A 504 7.82 -3.15 9.70
CA ASP A 504 7.63 -1.94 10.50
C ASP A 504 8.88 -1.68 11.32
N SER A 505 9.79 -0.90 10.74
CA SER A 505 11.07 -0.53 11.33
C SER A 505 10.93 0.06 12.73
N LYS A 506 9.87 0.84 13.00
CA LYS A 506 9.69 1.50 14.30
C LYS A 506 9.24 0.49 15.35
N LEU A 507 8.25 -0.34 15.02
CA LEU A 507 7.74 -1.37 15.92
C LEU A 507 8.83 -2.38 16.26
N GLY A 508 9.59 -2.84 15.25
CA GLY A 508 10.68 -3.81 15.44
C GLY A 508 11.80 -3.26 16.32
N GLN A 509 12.26 -2.02 16.07
CA GLN A 509 13.28 -1.39 16.91
C GLN A 509 12.78 -1.15 18.34
N THR A 510 11.52 -0.73 18.50
CA THR A 510 10.92 -0.51 19.82
C THR A 510 10.79 -1.83 20.59
N ALA A 511 10.35 -2.90 19.93
CA ALA A 511 10.24 -4.24 20.51
C ALA A 511 11.62 -4.78 20.90
N ARG A 512 12.64 -4.61 20.05
CA ARG A 512 14.02 -5.01 20.34
C ARG A 512 14.56 -4.27 21.56
N ALA A 513 14.42 -2.95 21.61
CA ALA A 513 14.89 -2.13 22.74
C ALA A 513 14.16 -2.49 24.04
N ALA A 514 12.83 -2.58 24.00
CA ALA A 514 11.97 -2.94 25.13
C ALA A 514 12.32 -4.33 25.68
N PHE A 515 12.48 -5.32 24.80
CA PHE A 515 12.84 -6.68 25.18
C PHE A 515 14.25 -6.73 25.78
N ALA A 516 15.22 -6.05 25.16
CA ALA A 516 16.59 -5.98 25.68
C ALA A 516 16.65 -5.31 27.06
N ALA A 517 15.80 -4.30 27.32
CA ALA A 517 15.70 -3.67 28.63
C ALA A 517 15.13 -4.63 29.69
N LEU A 518 14.10 -5.42 29.34
CA LEU A 518 13.55 -6.45 30.22
C LEU A 518 14.58 -7.55 30.55
N VAL A 519 15.34 -8.04 29.57
CA VAL A 519 16.36 -9.08 29.80
C VAL A 519 17.52 -8.58 30.66
N GLN A 520 17.88 -7.30 30.54
CA GLN A 520 18.97 -6.68 31.31
C GLN A 520 18.55 -6.25 32.71
N LEU A 521 17.29 -6.45 33.08
CA LEU A 521 16.74 -6.03 34.36
C LEU A 521 17.52 -6.56 35.57
N PRO A 522 17.96 -7.84 35.62
CA PRO A 522 18.77 -8.36 36.73
C PRO A 522 20.13 -7.67 36.90
N GLN A 523 20.64 -7.01 35.85
CA GLN A 523 21.93 -6.31 35.85
C GLN A 523 21.78 -4.81 36.14
N THR A 524 20.54 -4.32 36.25
CA THR A 524 20.25 -2.91 36.44
C THR A 524 20.46 -2.51 37.90
N ASP A 525 21.10 -1.37 38.13
CA ASP A 525 21.30 -0.81 39.47
C ASP A 525 19.94 -0.57 40.18
N LEU A 526 19.77 -1.17 41.36
CA LEU A 526 18.54 -1.10 42.15
C LEU A 526 18.18 0.35 42.52
N ALA A 527 19.16 1.23 42.72
CA ALA A 527 18.90 2.63 43.05
C ALA A 527 18.23 3.36 41.87
N ARG A 528 18.74 3.18 40.65
CA ARG A 528 18.14 3.74 39.43
C ARG A 528 16.76 3.15 39.17
N LEU A 529 16.63 1.83 39.31
CA LEU A 529 15.36 1.13 39.15
C LEU A 529 14.31 1.67 40.13
N SER A 530 14.70 1.92 41.39
CA SER A 530 13.78 2.48 42.40
C SER A 530 13.28 3.89 42.04
N ALA A 531 14.12 4.73 41.44
CA ALA A 531 13.76 6.09 41.03
C ALA A 531 12.75 6.06 39.87
N LEU A 532 12.99 5.18 38.89
CA LEU A 532 12.14 4.99 37.73
C LEU A 532 10.76 4.42 38.09
N LEU A 533 10.70 3.45 39.01
CA LEU A 533 9.46 2.74 39.34
C LEU A 533 8.57 3.51 40.34
N ARG A 534 9.12 4.50 41.05
CA ARG A 534 8.39 5.32 42.04
C ARG A 534 7.08 5.93 41.52
N PRO A 535 6.99 6.51 40.30
CA PRO A 535 5.74 7.07 39.78
C PRO A 535 4.73 6.02 39.29
N ILE A 536 5.08 4.73 39.19
CA ILE A 536 4.21 3.71 38.59
C ILE A 536 3.32 3.08 39.66
N ASP A 537 2.01 2.98 39.40
CA ASP A 537 1.05 2.32 40.29
C ASP A 537 1.47 0.85 40.53
N PRO A 538 1.62 0.39 41.79
CA PRO A 538 1.91 -1.00 42.13
C PRO A 538 0.96 -2.01 41.50
N LYS A 539 -0.31 -1.66 41.25
CA LYS A 539 -1.25 -2.53 40.55
C LYS A 539 -0.88 -2.72 39.08
N LEU A 540 -0.47 -1.64 38.41
CA LEU A 540 -0.04 -1.68 37.03
C LEU A 540 1.28 -2.44 36.89
N LEU A 541 2.21 -2.27 37.85
CA LEU A 541 3.42 -3.09 37.93
C LEU A 541 3.09 -4.57 38.10
N ALA A 542 2.14 -4.92 38.99
CA ALA A 542 1.73 -6.31 39.17
C ALA A 542 1.18 -6.91 37.87
N GLN A 543 0.38 -6.14 37.12
CA GLN A 543 -0.14 -6.56 35.83
C GLN A 543 0.97 -6.77 34.79
N GLY A 544 1.96 -5.88 34.72
CA GLY A 544 3.07 -6.01 33.75
C GLY A 544 4.00 -7.18 34.05
N LEU A 545 4.20 -7.49 35.34
CA LEU A 545 5.05 -8.58 35.81
C LEU A 545 4.37 -9.96 35.78
N TRP A 546 3.05 -10.01 35.62
CA TRP A 546 2.29 -11.25 35.69
C TRP A 546 2.73 -12.27 34.63
N GLY A 547 3.26 -13.42 35.06
CA GLY A 547 3.70 -14.48 34.15
C GLY A 547 5.11 -14.34 33.61
N LEU A 548 5.84 -13.27 33.96
CA LEU A 548 7.30 -13.22 33.71
C LEU A 548 8.04 -14.18 34.64
N ASP A 549 9.24 -14.59 34.23
CA ASP A 549 10.13 -15.35 35.10
C ASP A 549 10.47 -14.63 36.41
N LYS A 550 10.62 -15.40 37.49
CA LYS A 550 10.95 -14.87 38.83
C LYS A 550 12.23 -14.05 38.82
N ALA A 551 13.22 -14.44 38.02
CA ALA A 551 14.47 -13.70 37.84
C ALA A 551 14.26 -12.26 37.35
N LEU A 552 13.20 -12.01 36.58
CA LEU A 552 12.82 -10.66 36.11
C LEU A 552 11.95 -9.92 37.12
N GLN A 553 11.17 -10.63 37.94
CA GLN A 553 10.30 -10.03 38.96
C GLN A 553 11.08 -9.56 40.19
N GLU A 554 12.07 -10.32 40.64
CA GLU A 554 12.79 -10.09 41.90
C GLU A 554 13.49 -8.73 42.01
N PRO A 555 14.25 -8.24 41.00
CA PRO A 555 14.92 -6.94 41.12
C PRO A 555 13.92 -5.78 41.23
N ILE A 556 12.75 -5.89 40.61
CA ILE A 556 11.66 -4.91 40.76
C ILE A 556 11.08 -4.96 42.17
N LEU A 557 10.84 -6.16 42.70
CA LEU A 557 10.35 -6.31 44.07
C LEU A 557 11.35 -5.74 45.08
N LEU A 558 12.65 -5.93 44.87
CA LEU A 558 13.71 -5.46 45.77
C LEU A 558 13.94 -3.94 45.70
N SER A 559 13.69 -3.31 44.55
CA SER A 559 13.88 -1.87 44.36
C SER A 559 12.72 -1.00 44.88
N ILE A 560 11.57 -1.58 45.21
CA ILE A 560 10.39 -0.86 45.71
C ILE A 560 10.32 -0.90 47.25
N SER A 561 9.81 0.16 47.89
CA SER A 561 9.66 0.22 49.35
C SER A 561 8.62 -0.77 49.90
N LYS A 562 8.67 -1.06 51.21
CA LYS A 562 7.92 -2.17 51.86
C LYS A 562 6.41 -2.13 51.61
N GLU A 563 5.79 -0.96 51.68
CA GLU A 563 4.34 -0.78 51.52
C GLU A 563 3.87 -1.06 50.08
N PRO A 564 4.36 -0.37 49.03
CA PRO A 564 4.00 -0.66 47.64
C PRO A 564 4.43 -2.07 47.21
N ARG A 565 5.54 -2.59 47.75
CA ARG A 565 5.97 -3.98 47.54
C ARG A 565 4.92 -4.98 48.03
N SER A 566 4.32 -4.75 49.20
CA SER A 566 3.26 -5.64 49.72
C SER A 566 2.02 -5.66 48.82
N SER A 567 1.62 -4.51 48.29
CA SER A 567 0.53 -4.37 47.31
C SER A 567 0.85 -5.05 45.99
N LEU A 568 2.08 -4.90 45.50
CA LEU A 568 2.59 -5.57 44.29
C LEU A 568 2.56 -7.09 44.45
N ILE A 569 3.07 -7.63 45.57
CA ILE A 569 3.04 -9.08 45.86
C ILE A 569 1.59 -9.59 45.97
N LYS A 570 0.70 -8.83 46.61
CA LYS A 570 -0.73 -9.19 46.68
C LYS A 570 -1.35 -9.24 45.29
N GLY A 571 -0.98 -8.30 44.41
CA GLY A 571 -1.38 -8.29 43.00
C GLY A 571 -0.87 -9.52 42.24
N LEU A 572 0.40 -9.88 42.40
CA LEU A 572 1.05 -11.05 41.79
C LEU A 572 0.54 -12.41 42.30
N ARG A 573 -0.15 -12.43 43.44
CA ARG A 573 -0.84 -13.62 43.96
C ARG A 573 -2.35 -13.62 43.66
N GLY A 574 -2.86 -12.55 43.05
CA GLY A 574 -4.27 -12.38 42.71
C GLY A 574 -4.71 -13.26 41.54
N PRO A 575 -5.93 -13.04 41.00
CA PRO A 575 -6.33 -13.64 39.74
C PRO A 575 -5.51 -13.06 38.57
N GLU A 576 -5.35 -13.86 37.52
CA GLU A 576 -4.69 -13.41 36.28
C GLU A 576 -5.41 -12.18 35.71
N PRO A 577 -4.69 -11.08 35.41
CA PRO A 577 -5.28 -9.91 34.79
C PRO A 577 -5.75 -10.21 33.36
N GLU A 578 -6.74 -9.46 32.88
CA GLU A 578 -7.16 -9.54 31.49
C GLU A 578 -5.95 -9.36 30.56
N GLN A 579 -5.85 -10.21 29.52
CA GLN A 579 -4.70 -10.24 28.60
C GLN A 579 -4.35 -8.85 28.05
N ARG A 580 -5.37 -8.06 27.67
CA ARG A 580 -5.17 -6.69 27.18
C ARG A 580 -4.55 -5.75 28.23
N GLN A 581 -4.95 -5.88 29.49
CA GLN A 581 -4.39 -5.10 30.59
C GLN A 581 -2.95 -5.51 30.88
N ARG A 582 -2.67 -6.83 30.87
CA ARG A 582 -1.32 -7.39 31.01
C ARG A 582 -0.38 -6.85 29.94
N HIS A 583 -0.74 -6.99 28.66
CA HIS A 583 0.09 -6.53 27.54
C HIS A 583 0.36 -5.03 27.63
N LYS A 584 -0.67 -4.22 27.88
CA LYS A 584 -0.52 -2.77 28.02
C LYS A 584 0.41 -2.41 29.18
N ALA A 585 0.23 -3.03 30.35
CA ALA A 585 1.07 -2.78 31.52
C ALA A 585 2.53 -3.22 31.29
N ARG A 586 2.74 -4.34 30.60
CA ARG A 586 4.07 -4.86 30.23
C ARG A 586 4.79 -3.94 29.27
N ALA A 587 4.11 -3.42 28.25
CA ALA A 587 4.68 -2.45 27.32
C ALA A 587 5.09 -1.15 28.03
N LEU A 588 4.26 -0.64 28.93
CA LEU A 588 4.59 0.56 29.71
C LEU A 588 5.80 0.33 30.61
N LEU A 589 5.88 -0.82 31.28
CA LEU A 589 7.04 -1.21 32.08
C LEU A 589 8.31 -1.28 31.21
N ALA A 590 8.24 -1.99 30.08
CA ALA A 590 9.39 -2.16 29.19
C ALA A 590 9.86 -0.82 28.60
N GLN A 591 8.94 0.07 28.25
CA GLN A 591 9.27 1.43 27.80
C GLN A 591 9.96 2.24 28.90
N ALA A 592 9.43 2.21 30.13
CA ALA A 592 10.07 2.90 31.25
C ALA A 592 11.52 2.39 31.48
N LEU A 593 11.75 1.09 31.30
CA LEU A 593 13.08 0.49 31.41
C LEU A 593 14.02 0.88 30.27
N VAL A 594 13.49 1.16 29.07
CA VAL A 594 14.29 1.68 27.95
C VAL A 594 14.78 3.09 28.27
N ASP A 595 13.93 3.93 28.87
CA ASP A 595 14.27 5.31 29.25
C ASP A 595 15.36 5.41 30.35
N LEU A 596 15.73 4.27 30.96
CA LEU A 596 16.77 4.18 31.98
C LEU A 596 18.19 4.01 31.42
N LYS A 597 18.32 3.63 30.14
CA LYS A 597 19.60 3.49 29.44
C LYS A 597 20.06 4.83 28.88
#